data_AF-A0A2T2YK49-F1
#
_entry.id   AF-A0A2T2YK49-F1
#
_cell.length_a   1.000
_cell.length_b   1.000
_cell.length_c   1.000
_cell.angle_alpha   90.00
_cell.angle_beta   90.00
_cell.angle_gamma   90.00
#
_symmetry.space_group_name_H-M   'P 1'
#
loop_
_entity.id
_entity.type
_entity.pdbx_description
1 polymer ?
#
loop_
_entity_poly.entity_id
_entity_poly.type
_entity_poly.pdbx_seq_one_letter_code
_entity_poly.pdbx_strand_id
1 'polypeptide(L)'
;MDPESNPTNEELTNALRKGETKAYEKLYCKSLPSLIRFVHLNNGQDEDAQDLLQEASVVLFRKLLQPDFVLTCAPSTYIYSICRKKWLYQLKKRKLAIIKIIDTNDYIDIPDYLPEEEDMLLEKRFREAFEQLDASCQEILRKFYYLNQSLEEIAQSIPYSSTNALKVKKFRCMQKLKDVFN
;
A
#
# COMPACT_ATOMS: atom_id res chain seq x y z
N MET A 1 14.71 -17.01 38.10
CA MET A 1 13.90 -16.45 36.99
C MET A 1 14.36 -15.01 36.85
N ASP A 2 15.29 -14.79 35.94
CA ASP A 2 15.96 -13.51 35.80
C ASP A 2 15.01 -12.45 35.20
N PRO A 3 15.10 -11.20 35.67
CA PRO A 3 14.32 -10.11 35.10
C PRO A 3 14.96 -9.76 33.75
N GLU A 4 14.33 -10.18 32.65
CA GLU A 4 14.72 -9.75 31.30
C GLU A 4 14.73 -8.22 31.24
N SER A 5 15.93 -7.63 31.26
CA SER A 5 16.12 -6.21 31.00
C SER A 5 15.52 -5.91 29.63
N ASN A 6 14.57 -4.98 29.57
CA ASN A 6 14.08 -4.51 28.27
C ASN A 6 15.27 -3.97 27.48
N PRO A 7 15.51 -4.46 26.24
CA PRO A 7 16.61 -4.01 25.42
C PRO A 7 16.44 -2.52 25.18
N THR A 8 17.55 -1.80 25.21
CA THR A 8 17.61 -0.40 24.83
C THR A 8 17.15 -0.25 23.37
N ASN A 9 16.72 0.96 22.99
CA ASN A 9 16.33 1.22 21.60
C ASN A 9 17.49 0.93 20.62
N GLU A 10 18.74 1.11 21.06
CA GLU A 10 19.93 0.82 20.27
C GLU A 10 20.12 -0.69 20.05
N GLU A 11 20.01 -1.50 21.11
CA GLU A 11 20.07 -2.96 21.02
C GLU A 11 18.96 -3.51 20.11
N LEU A 12 17.74 -3.01 20.25
CA LEU A 12 16.62 -3.39 19.39
C LEU A 12 16.89 -3.00 17.93
N THR A 13 17.40 -1.80 17.67
CA THR A 13 17.72 -1.33 16.31
C THR A 13 18.79 -2.20 15.65
N ASN A 14 19.83 -2.58 16.40
CA ASN A 14 20.88 -3.46 15.91
C ASN A 14 20.36 -4.87 15.59
N ALA A 15 19.48 -5.43 16.44
CA ALA A 15 18.86 -6.72 16.20
C ALA A 15 17.91 -6.69 14.97
N LEU A 16 17.15 -5.62 14.80
CA LEU A 16 16.32 -5.40 13.60
C LEU A 16 17.18 -5.29 12.33
N ARG A 17 18.30 -4.57 12.38
CA ARG A 17 19.23 -4.46 11.25
C ARG A 17 19.82 -5.81 10.82
N LYS A 18 20.00 -6.74 11.76
CA LYS A 18 20.43 -8.12 11.50
C LYS A 18 19.31 -9.04 11.01
N GLY A 19 18.06 -8.57 10.95
CA GLY A 19 16.92 -9.38 10.55
C GLY A 19 16.47 -10.40 11.60
N GLU A 20 16.76 -10.17 12.88
CA GLU A 20 16.42 -11.13 13.94
C GLU A 20 14.89 -11.20 14.17
N THR A 21 14.29 -12.39 13.98
CA THR A 21 12.84 -12.60 14.09
C THR A 21 12.27 -12.11 15.42
N LYS A 22 12.93 -12.41 16.53
CA LYS A 22 12.50 -11.99 17.89
C LYS A 22 12.44 -10.47 18.05
N ALA A 23 13.31 -9.74 17.36
CA ALA A 23 13.31 -8.27 17.40
C ALA A 23 12.08 -7.71 16.67
N TYR A 24 11.73 -8.30 15.53
CA TYR A 24 10.51 -7.94 14.79
C TYR A 24 9.23 -8.34 15.52
N GLU A 25 9.19 -9.52 16.17
CA GLU A 25 8.08 -9.92 17.05
C GLU A 25 7.89 -8.92 18.19
N LYS A 26 8.98 -8.51 18.85
CA LYS A 26 8.93 -7.52 19.93
C LYS A 26 8.45 -6.16 19.44
N LEU A 27 8.93 -5.71 18.28
CA LEU A 27 8.46 -4.48 17.64
C LEU A 27 6.97 -4.55 17.32
N TYR A 28 6.51 -5.69 16.80
CA TYR A 28 5.11 -5.93 16.47
C TYR A 28 4.23 -5.85 17.71
N CYS A 29 4.53 -6.62 18.76
CA CYS A 29 3.79 -6.63 20.02
C CYS A 29 3.77 -5.24 20.69
N LYS A 30 4.86 -4.48 20.60
CA LYS A 30 4.95 -3.12 21.17
C LYS A 30 4.11 -2.10 20.40
N SER A 31 4.02 -2.23 19.07
CA SER A 31 3.42 -1.20 18.21
C SER A 31 1.93 -1.44 17.99
N LEU A 32 1.50 -2.70 17.86
CA LEU A 32 0.14 -3.05 17.43
C LEU A 32 -0.99 -2.45 18.27
N PRO A 33 -0.97 -2.46 19.63
CA PRO A 33 -2.09 -1.95 20.42
C PRO A 33 -2.40 -0.47 20.16
N SER A 34 -1.35 0.34 20.02
CA SER A 34 -1.51 1.77 19.71
C SER A 34 -2.04 2.01 18.30
N LEU A 35 -1.63 1.17 17.35
CA LEU A 35 -2.04 1.29 15.97
C LEU A 35 -3.49 0.86 15.76
N ILE A 36 -3.92 -0.25 16.37
CA ILE A 36 -5.32 -0.68 16.41
C ILE A 36 -6.20 0.46 16.92
N ARG A 37 -5.85 1.03 18.08
CA ARG A 37 -6.63 2.14 18.66
C ARG A 37 -6.73 3.34 17.71
N PHE A 38 -5.62 3.73 17.08
CA PHE A 38 -5.62 4.82 16.11
C PHE A 38 -6.50 4.51 14.89
N VAL A 39 -6.35 3.32 14.29
CA VAL A 39 -7.10 2.93 13.09
C VAL A 39 -8.61 2.87 13.37
N HIS A 40 -9.03 2.28 14.50
CA HIS A 40 -10.43 2.25 14.94
C HIS A 40 -11.03 3.65 15.12
N LEU A 41 -10.31 4.53 15.81
CA LEU A 41 -10.74 5.92 16.02
C LEU A 41 -10.84 6.72 14.71
N ASN A 42 -10.30 6.18 13.61
CA ASN A 42 -10.27 6.82 12.30
C ASN A 42 -10.84 5.92 11.20
N ASN A 43 -11.95 5.20 11.47
CA ASN A 43 -12.77 4.47 10.49
C ASN A 43 -12.12 3.21 9.85
N GLY A 44 -11.29 2.49 10.59
CA GLY A 44 -10.73 1.19 10.16
C GLY A 44 -11.06 0.07 11.13
N GLN A 45 -10.51 -1.11 10.84
CA GLN A 45 -10.64 -2.33 11.65
C GLN A 45 -9.26 -2.87 12.08
N ASP A 46 -9.25 -3.95 12.87
CA ASP A 46 -8.02 -4.58 13.34
C ASP A 46 -7.14 -5.06 12.18
N GLU A 47 -7.75 -5.59 11.13
CA GLU A 47 -7.05 -6.09 9.93
C GLU A 47 -6.32 -4.96 9.21
N ASP A 48 -6.95 -3.78 9.07
CA ASP A 48 -6.29 -2.59 8.47
C ASP A 48 -5.02 -2.22 9.27
N ALA A 49 -5.06 -2.31 10.61
CA ALA A 49 -3.91 -2.01 11.46
C ALA A 49 -2.78 -3.04 11.34
N GLN A 50 -3.13 -4.33 11.22
CA GLN A 50 -2.15 -5.41 11.05
C GLN A 50 -1.44 -5.29 9.70
N ASP A 51 -2.19 -5.03 8.63
CA ASP A 51 -1.65 -4.83 7.28
C ASP A 51 -0.68 -3.63 7.26
N LEU A 52 -1.10 -2.50 7.82
CA LEU A 52 -0.24 -1.30 7.94
C LEU A 52 1.06 -1.59 8.69
N LEU A 53 1.00 -2.38 9.76
CA LEU A 53 2.17 -2.71 10.57
C LEU A 53 3.14 -3.62 9.82
N GLN A 54 2.62 -4.59 9.07
CA GLN A 54 3.43 -5.49 8.26
C GLN A 54 4.15 -4.74 7.14
N GLU A 55 3.42 -3.90 6.41
CA GLU A 55 3.99 -3.05 5.36
C GLU A 55 5.04 -2.09 5.92
N ALA A 56 4.75 -1.42 7.04
CA ALA A 56 5.70 -0.53 7.69
C ALA A 56 6.96 -1.25 8.17
N SER A 57 6.82 -2.50 8.63
CA SER A 57 7.95 -3.33 9.06
C SER A 57 8.88 -3.66 7.89
N VAL A 58 8.33 -3.92 6.70
CA VAL A 58 9.12 -4.12 5.47
C VAL A 58 9.84 -2.84 5.07
N VAL A 59 9.18 -1.68 5.15
CA VAL A 59 9.80 -0.38 4.87
C VAL A 59 10.96 -0.10 5.83
N LEU A 60 10.74 -0.31 7.13
CA LEU A 60 11.80 -0.16 8.14
C LEU A 60 12.97 -1.11 7.86
N PHE A 61 12.71 -2.37 7.55
CA PHE A 61 13.76 -3.33 7.19
C PHE A 61 14.61 -2.83 6.01
N ARG A 62 13.97 -2.42 4.90
CA ARG A 62 14.66 -1.89 3.72
C ARG A 62 15.50 -0.65 4.06
N LYS A 63 14.97 0.26 4.88
CA LYS A 63 15.70 1.46 5.34
C LYS A 63 16.90 1.09 6.21
N LEU A 64 16.75 0.13 7.13
CA LEU A 64 17.86 -0.32 7.99
C LEU A 64 19.02 -0.98 7.21
N LEU A 65 18.76 -1.50 6.02
CA LEU A 65 19.80 -2.02 5.11
C LEU A 65 20.58 -0.90 4.39
N GLN A 66 20.07 0.33 4.37
CA GLN A 66 20.77 1.46 3.76
C GLN A 66 21.92 1.91 4.70
N PRO A 67 23.17 2.00 4.20
CA PRO A 67 24.33 2.24 5.05
C PRO A 67 24.35 3.63 5.70
N ASP A 68 23.69 4.60 5.06
CA ASP A 68 23.55 5.99 5.46
C ASP A 68 22.32 6.26 6.33
N PHE A 69 21.42 5.27 6.49
CA PHE A 69 20.23 5.44 7.29
C PHE A 69 20.53 5.35 8.80
N VAL A 70 20.18 6.42 9.51
CA VAL A 70 20.27 6.52 10.97
C VAL A 70 18.86 6.66 11.54
N LEU A 71 18.47 5.69 12.37
CA LEU A 71 17.19 5.75 13.08
C LEU A 71 17.34 6.64 14.32
N THR A 72 16.70 7.81 14.29
CA THR A 72 16.83 8.86 15.33
C THR A 72 15.77 8.79 16.42
N CYS A 73 14.81 7.88 16.31
CA CYS A 73 13.73 7.68 17.28
C CYS A 73 13.58 6.19 17.64
N ALA A 74 12.68 5.87 18.56
CA ALA A 74 12.39 4.48 18.87
C ALA A 74 11.83 3.76 17.62
N PRO A 75 12.21 2.50 17.34
CA PRO A 75 11.66 1.73 16.22
C PRO A 75 10.12 1.72 16.17
N SER A 76 9.45 1.65 17.32
CA SER A 76 7.98 1.72 17.42
C SER A 76 7.41 3.07 16.98
N THR A 77 8.09 4.18 17.29
CA THR A 77 7.68 5.53 16.87
C THR A 77 7.83 5.70 15.36
N TYR A 78 8.92 5.19 14.78
CA TYR A 78 9.12 5.21 13.34
C TYR A 78 8.05 4.42 12.60
N ILE A 79 7.80 3.19 13.02
CA ILE A 79 6.72 2.34 12.49
C ILE A 79 5.38 3.04 12.59
N TYR A 80 5.02 3.56 13.77
CA TYR A 80 3.75 4.24 13.98
C TYR A 80 3.59 5.42 13.01
N SER A 81 4.64 6.19 12.79
CA SER A 81 4.65 7.34 11.87
C SER A 81 4.41 6.93 10.42
N ILE A 82 5.01 5.81 9.97
CA ILE A 82 4.76 5.21 8.65
C ILE A 82 3.30 4.77 8.53
N CYS A 83 2.80 3.98 9.49
CA CYS A 83 1.44 3.47 9.48
C CYS A 83 0.42 4.62 9.48
N ARG A 84 0.64 5.64 10.31
CA ARG A 84 -0.18 6.85 10.39
C ARG A 84 -0.26 7.53 9.02
N LYS A 85 0.88 7.81 8.40
CA LYS A 85 0.93 8.48 7.08
C LYS A 85 0.19 7.67 6.02
N LYS A 86 0.39 6.35 6.00
CA LYS A 86 -0.29 5.46 5.04
C LYS A 86 -1.80 5.36 5.30
N TRP A 87 -2.24 5.28 6.54
CA TRP A 87 -3.66 5.26 6.88
C TRP A 87 -4.38 6.56 6.47
N LEU A 88 -3.79 7.72 6.80
CA LEU A 88 -4.36 9.02 6.40
C LEU A 88 -4.48 9.15 4.88
N TYR A 89 -3.50 8.61 4.15
CA TYR A 89 -3.55 8.53 2.70
C TYR A 89 -4.68 7.61 2.19
N GLN A 90 -4.86 6.43 2.80
CA GLN A 90 -5.98 5.54 2.47
C GLN A 90 -7.33 6.20 2.74
N LEU A 91 -7.50 6.90 3.87
CA LEU A 91 -8.73 7.62 4.19
C LEU A 91 -9.06 8.70 3.15
N LYS A 92 -8.04 9.45 2.69
CA LYS A 92 -8.17 10.43 1.61
C LYS A 92 -8.63 9.76 0.31
N LYS A 93 -8.06 8.60 -0.05
CA LYS A 93 -8.46 7.82 -1.24
C LYS A 93 -9.88 7.29 -1.16
N ARG A 94 -10.32 6.85 0.02
CA ARG A 94 -11.70 6.38 0.26
C ARG A 94 -12.74 7.51 0.19
N LYS A 95 -12.33 8.77 -0.04
CA LYS A 95 -13.18 9.98 -0.03
C LYS A 95 -14.04 10.10 1.24
N LEU A 96 -13.62 9.47 2.33
CA LEU A 96 -14.28 9.63 3.60
C LEU A 96 -14.03 11.06 4.04
N ALA A 97 -15.11 11.80 4.35
CA ALA A 97 -14.98 13.14 4.89
C ALA A 97 -14.23 13.02 6.22
N ILE A 98 -12.94 13.35 6.22
CA ILE A 98 -12.12 13.39 7.44
C ILE A 98 -12.55 14.65 8.19
N ILE A 99 -13.64 14.55 8.95
CA ILE A 99 -14.18 15.67 9.72
C ILE A 99 -13.21 16.00 10.87
N LYS A 100 -12.53 14.99 11.42
CA LYS A 100 -11.48 15.14 12.44
C LYS A 100 -10.63 13.86 12.55
N ILE A 101 -9.31 13.99 12.53
CA ILE A 101 -8.40 12.89 12.90
C ILE A 101 -8.25 12.86 14.42
N ILE A 102 -8.41 11.67 15.01
CA ILE A 102 -8.17 11.44 16.43
C ILE A 102 -6.87 10.66 16.56
N ASP A 103 -5.82 11.33 17.05
CA ASP A 103 -4.51 10.74 17.27
C ASP A 103 -3.96 11.21 18.60
N THR A 104 -3.51 10.26 19.42
CA THR A 104 -3.00 10.51 20.77
C THR A 104 -1.59 9.94 20.98
N ASN A 105 -0.96 9.47 19.91
CA ASN A 105 0.33 8.80 19.96
C ASN A 105 1.41 9.71 19.42
N ASP A 106 2.62 9.55 19.94
CA ASP A 106 3.77 10.28 19.42
C ASP A 106 4.13 9.76 18.03
N TYR A 107 4.34 10.68 17.10
CA TYR A 107 4.83 10.41 15.76
C TYR A 107 5.88 11.44 15.39
N ILE A 108 6.74 11.08 14.44
CA ILE A 108 7.67 11.99 13.79
C ILE A 108 7.25 12.17 12.34
N ASP A 109 7.64 13.29 11.74
CA ASP A 109 7.54 13.40 10.29
C ASP A 109 8.64 12.53 9.66
N ILE A 110 8.27 11.79 8.62
CA ILE A 110 9.19 10.96 7.84
C ILE A 110 9.17 11.52 6.42
N PRO A 111 10.10 12.44 6.09
CA PRO A 111 10.12 13.12 4.80
C PRO A 111 10.25 12.13 3.63
N ASP A 112 11.13 11.15 3.79
CA ASP A 112 11.49 10.17 2.74
C ASP A 112 10.53 8.98 2.65
N TYR A 113 9.39 9.02 3.34
CA TYR A 113 8.34 8.02 3.20
C TYR A 113 7.11 8.65 2.59
N LEU A 114 6.92 8.46 1.28
CA LEU A 114 5.70 8.82 0.58
C LEU A 114 4.95 7.52 0.25
N PRO A 115 3.77 7.27 0.88
CA PRO A 115 2.89 6.18 0.47
C PRO A 115 2.54 6.23 -1.02
N GLU A 116 2.62 7.44 -1.61
CA GLU A 116 2.38 7.70 -3.00
C GLU A 116 3.46 7.13 -3.93
N GLU A 117 4.71 6.90 -3.52
CA GLU A 117 5.74 6.48 -4.49
C GLU A 117 5.49 5.10 -5.09
N GLU A 118 5.09 4.11 -4.29
CA GLU A 118 4.76 2.77 -4.79
C GLU A 118 3.48 2.80 -5.64
N ASP A 119 2.45 3.53 -5.19
CA ASP A 119 1.20 3.70 -5.94
C ASP A 119 1.40 4.49 -7.24
N MET A 120 2.15 5.58 -7.22
CA MET A 120 2.47 6.39 -8.40
C MET A 120 3.35 5.60 -9.36
N LEU A 121 4.30 4.81 -8.87
CA LEU A 121 5.11 3.94 -9.72
C LEU A 121 4.24 2.85 -10.37
N LEU A 122 3.31 2.26 -9.61
CA LEU A 122 2.37 1.27 -10.13
C LEU A 122 1.40 1.89 -11.14
N GLU A 123 0.83 3.04 -10.84
CA GLU A 123 -0.05 3.81 -11.75
C GLU A 123 0.71 4.25 -13.01
N LYS A 124 1.96 4.66 -12.87
CA LYS A 124 2.83 5.02 -14.00
C LYS A 124 3.11 3.80 -14.87
N ARG A 125 3.55 2.67 -14.29
CA ARG A 125 3.76 1.41 -15.01
C ARG A 125 2.48 0.93 -15.69
N PHE A 126 1.34 1.05 -15.01
CA PHE A 126 0.05 0.69 -15.58
C PHE A 126 -0.29 1.57 -16.78
N ARG A 127 -0.12 2.89 -16.65
CA ARG A 127 -0.36 3.86 -17.74
C ARG A 127 0.52 3.55 -18.94
N GLU A 128 1.82 3.36 -18.72
CA GLU A 128 2.79 3.02 -19.76
C GLU A 128 2.44 1.68 -20.45
N ALA A 129 2.00 0.67 -19.68
CA ALA A 129 1.57 -0.61 -20.25
C ALA A 129 0.25 -0.49 -21.02
N PHE A 130 -0.70 0.33 -20.52
CA PHE A 130 -1.99 0.55 -21.16
C PHE A 130 -1.86 1.34 -22.46
N GLU A 131 -0.96 2.33 -22.51
CA GLU A 131 -0.67 3.13 -23.71
C GLU A 131 -0.02 2.30 -24.84
N GLN A 132 0.64 1.18 -24.52
CA GLN A 132 1.18 0.23 -25.50
C GLN A 132 0.11 -0.67 -26.15
N LEU A 133 -1.10 -0.71 -25.61
CA LEU A 133 -2.21 -1.40 -26.27
C LEU A 133 -2.66 -0.61 -27.50
N ASP A 134 -3.22 -1.29 -28.49
CA ASP A 134 -3.86 -0.59 -29.60
C ASP A 134 -5.12 0.16 -29.12
N ALA A 135 -5.50 1.23 -29.85
CA ALA A 135 -6.63 2.10 -29.50
C ALA A 135 -7.93 1.32 -29.29
N SER A 136 -8.13 0.22 -30.03
CA SER A 136 -9.32 -0.61 -29.89
C SER A 136 -9.33 -1.38 -28.57
N CYS A 137 -8.20 -1.95 -28.16
CA CYS A 137 -8.06 -2.61 -26.86
C CYS A 137 -8.19 -1.63 -25.70
N GLN A 138 -7.58 -0.45 -25.79
CA GLN A 138 -7.72 0.61 -24.79
C GLN A 138 -9.19 1.00 -24.60
N GLU A 139 -9.91 1.21 -25.71
CA GLU A 139 -11.31 1.61 -25.67
C GLU A 139 -12.22 0.53 -25.06
N ILE A 140 -12.03 -0.74 -25.44
CA ILE A 140 -12.81 -1.87 -24.90
C ILE A 140 -12.59 -2.00 -23.39
N LEU A 141 -11.34 -1.98 -22.93
CA LEU A 141 -11.01 -2.12 -21.52
C LEU A 141 -11.51 -0.92 -20.70
N ARG A 142 -11.36 0.30 -21.22
CA ARG A 142 -11.88 1.52 -20.59
C ARG A 142 -13.39 1.47 -20.44
N LYS A 143 -14.12 1.14 -21.52
CA LYS A 143 -15.58 1.08 -21.47
C LYS A 143 -16.09 0.02 -20.50
N PHE A 144 -15.45 -1.16 -20.48
CA PHE A 144 -15.88 -2.26 -19.62
C PHE A 144 -15.53 -2.03 -18.14
N TYR A 145 -14.28 -1.69 -17.83
CA TYR A 145 -13.79 -1.63 -16.43
C TYR A 145 -13.90 -0.25 -15.78
N TYR A 146 -13.81 0.84 -16.57
CA TYR A 146 -13.87 2.20 -16.04
C TYR A 146 -15.26 2.81 -16.14
N LEU A 147 -15.94 2.61 -17.28
CA LEU A 147 -17.30 3.11 -17.49
C LEU A 147 -18.40 2.10 -17.09
N ASN A 148 -18.03 0.91 -16.63
CA ASN A 148 -18.96 -0.18 -16.25
C ASN A 148 -20.01 -0.52 -17.32
N GLN A 149 -19.67 -0.39 -18.60
CA GLN A 149 -20.57 -0.73 -19.71
C GLN A 149 -20.63 -2.25 -19.92
N SER A 150 -21.82 -2.75 -20.28
CA SER A 150 -22.02 -4.14 -20.67
C SER A 150 -21.36 -4.45 -22.02
N LEU A 151 -21.10 -5.72 -22.31
CA LEU A 151 -20.51 -6.09 -23.62
C LEU A 151 -21.48 -5.77 -24.77
N GLU A 152 -22.78 -5.80 -24.50
CA GLU A 152 -23.86 -5.43 -25.41
C GLU A 152 -23.81 -3.94 -25.72
N GLU A 153 -23.67 -3.08 -24.71
CA GLU A 153 -23.53 -1.62 -24.89
C GLU A 153 -22.26 -1.25 -25.65
N ILE A 154 -21.15 -1.93 -25.35
CA ILE A 154 -19.88 -1.68 -26.03
C ILE A 154 -19.97 -2.12 -27.49
N ALA A 155 -20.59 -3.26 -27.77
CA ALA A 155 -20.79 -3.80 -29.12
C ALA A 155 -21.63 -2.86 -30.01
N GLN A 156 -22.58 -2.12 -29.43
CA GLN A 156 -23.35 -1.10 -30.16
C GLN A 156 -22.50 0.12 -30.53
N SER A 157 -21.49 0.45 -29.74
CA SER A 157 -20.61 1.61 -29.96
C SER A 157 -19.40 1.32 -30.85
N ILE A 158 -19.09 0.05 -31.11
CA ILE A 158 -17.96 -0.36 -31.96
C ILE A 158 -18.52 -0.96 -33.24
N PRO A 159 -18.38 -0.29 -34.39
CA PRO A 159 -18.94 -0.79 -35.63
C PRO A 159 -18.36 -2.18 -35.94
N TYR A 160 -19.24 -3.14 -36.20
CA TYR A 160 -18.94 -4.51 -36.64
C TYR A 160 -18.52 -5.56 -35.58
N SER A 161 -18.66 -5.32 -34.27
CA SER A 161 -18.37 -6.37 -33.25
C SER A 161 -19.63 -7.03 -32.71
N SER A 162 -19.79 -8.34 -32.90
CA SER A 162 -20.77 -9.12 -32.13
C SER A 162 -20.33 -9.24 -30.66
N THR A 163 -21.28 -9.40 -29.74
CA THR A 163 -20.98 -9.57 -28.31
C THR A 163 -19.97 -10.70 -28.03
N ASN A 164 -20.06 -11.80 -28.78
CA ASN A 164 -19.12 -12.92 -28.69
C ASN A 164 -17.72 -12.57 -29.18
N ALA A 165 -17.61 -11.87 -30.32
CA ALA A 165 -16.32 -11.40 -30.84
C ALA A 165 -15.69 -10.40 -29.88
N LEU A 166 -16.49 -9.53 -29.28
CA LEU A 166 -16.04 -8.55 -28.29
C LEU A 166 -15.56 -9.22 -27.00
N LYS A 167 -16.23 -10.27 -26.52
CA LYS A 167 -15.79 -11.06 -25.36
C LYS A 167 -14.41 -11.67 -25.59
N VAL A 168 -14.18 -12.29 -26.76
CA VAL A 168 -12.89 -12.85 -27.15
C VAL A 168 -11.82 -11.75 -27.28
N LYS A 169 -12.17 -10.62 -27.90
CA LYS A 169 -11.27 -9.48 -28.06
C LYS A 169 -10.87 -8.88 -26.70
N LYS A 170 -11.83 -8.65 -25.79
CA LYS A 170 -11.56 -8.20 -24.42
C LYS A 170 -10.59 -9.14 -23.70
N PHE A 171 -10.79 -10.45 -23.81
CA PHE A 171 -9.88 -11.43 -23.22
C PHE A 171 -8.45 -11.30 -23.77
N ARG A 172 -8.30 -11.19 -25.09
CA ARG A 172 -6.98 -10.99 -25.73
C ARG A 172 -6.32 -9.66 -25.33
N CYS A 173 -7.09 -8.57 -25.28
CA CYS A 173 -6.59 -7.27 -24.82
C CYS A 173 -6.12 -7.33 -23.37
N MET A 174 -6.84 -8.04 -22.49
CA MET A 174 -6.44 -8.24 -21.11
C MET A 174 -5.17 -9.10 -20.98
N GLN A 175 -5.02 -10.14 -21.80
CA GLN A 175 -3.78 -10.91 -21.85
C GLN A 175 -2.60 -10.04 -22.27
N LYS A 176 -2.75 -9.29 -23.37
CA LYS A 176 -1.72 -8.37 -23.86
C LYS A 176 -1.34 -7.32 -22.81
N LEU A 177 -2.32 -6.79 -22.06
CA LEU A 177 -2.04 -5.86 -20.96
C LEU A 177 -1.19 -6.51 -19.87
N LYS A 178 -1.49 -7.76 -19.49
CA LYS A 178 -0.67 -8.51 -18.52
C LYS A 178 0.74 -8.78 -19.03
N ASP A 179 0.88 -9.12 -20.30
CA ASP A 179 2.19 -9.40 -20.91
C ASP A 179 3.07 -8.15 -20.95
N VAL A 180 2.49 -6.98 -21.20
CA VAL A 180 3.23 -5.70 -21.23
C VAL A 180 3.50 -5.16 -19.82
N PHE A 181 2.63 -5.46 -18.85
CA PHE A 181 2.73 -4.95 -17.48
C PHE A 181 3.77 -5.70 -16.63
N ASN A 182 4.03 -6.96 -16.96
CA ASN A 182 5.01 -7.82 -16.29
C ASN A 182 6.45 -7.41 -16.62
#